data_AF-A0A6B3ENP7-F1
#
_entry.id   AF-A0A6B3ENP7-F1
#
_cell.length_a   1.000
_cell.length_b   1.000
_cell.length_c   1.000
_cell.angle_alpha   90.00
_cell.angle_beta   90.00
_cell.angle_gamma   90.00
#
_symmetry.space_group_name_H-M   'P 1'
#
loop_
_entity.id
_entity.type
_entity.pdbx_description
1 polymer ?
#
loop_
_entity_poly.entity_id
_entity_poly.type
_entity_poly.pdbx_seq_one_letter_code
_entity_poly.pdbx_strand_id
1 'polypeptide(L)'
;ASVEPCIAGWYESGELPAVRELARELGSLGLLGMHLEGYGCAGTSAVEYGLACLELEATDSGLRSLVSVQGSLAMYAIHRFGSEEQKRQWLPRM
;
A
#
# COMPACT_ATOMS: atom_id res chain seq x y z
N ALA A 1 -12.12 9.78 -0.94
CA ALA A 1 -12.41 11.01 -1.73
C ALA A 1 -11.21 11.30 -2.64
N SER A 2 -11.35 11.87 -3.85
CA SER A 2 -10.19 12.07 -4.74
C SER A 2 -9.13 12.96 -4.06
N VAL A 3 -7.87 12.51 -4.10
CA VAL A 3 -6.70 13.19 -3.54
C VAL A 3 -6.10 14.22 -4.51
N GLU A 4 -6.48 14.17 -5.79
CA GLU A 4 -5.91 15.01 -6.86
C GLU A 4 -5.91 16.52 -6.54
N PRO A 5 -6.97 17.12 -5.95
CA PRO A 5 -6.96 18.55 -5.66
C PRO A 5 -5.94 18.96 -4.59
N CYS A 6 -5.44 18.00 -3.81
CA CYS A 6 -4.54 18.24 -2.68
C CYS A 6 -3.06 18.02 -3.02
N ILE A 7 -2.75 17.19 -4.04
CA ILE A 7 -1.39 16.72 -4.34
C ILE A 7 -0.41 17.88 -4.55
N ALA A 8 -0.79 18.91 -5.33
CA ALA A 8 0.09 20.04 -5.59
C ALA A 8 0.49 20.77 -4.31
N GLY A 9 -0.45 20.95 -3.37
CA GLY A 9 -0.15 21.58 -2.08
C GLY A 9 0.75 20.72 -1.20
N TRP A 10 0.51 19.40 -1.17
CA TRP A 10 1.31 18.43 -0.42
C TRP A 10 2.75 18.35 -0.94
N TYR A 11 2.92 18.40 -2.25
CA TYR A 11 4.23 18.42 -2.89
C TYR A 11 5.03 19.66 -2.49
N GLU A 12 4.43 20.85 -2.60
CA GLU A 12 5.09 22.12 -2.25
C GLU A 12 5.43 22.23 -0.76
N SER A 13 4.58 21.68 0.13
CA SER A 13 4.84 21.66 1.57
C SER A 13 5.78 20.54 2.02
N GLY A 14 5.97 19.50 1.20
CA GLY A 14 6.70 18.29 1.58
C GLY A 14 6.00 17.47 2.66
N GLU A 15 4.68 17.61 2.78
CA GLU A 15 3.87 16.93 3.80
C GLU A 15 2.90 15.95 3.15
N LEU A 16 2.53 14.90 3.89
CA LEU A 16 1.39 14.05 3.56
C LEU A 16 0.35 14.14 4.70
N PRO A 17 -0.47 15.20 4.72
CA PRO A 17 -1.55 15.35 5.69
C PRO A 17 -2.47 14.12 5.65
N ALA A 18 -2.93 13.67 6.82
CA ALA A 18 -3.82 12.52 6.95
C ALA A 18 -3.27 11.19 6.38
N VAL A 19 -1.95 10.99 6.40
CA VAL A 19 -1.30 9.73 5.96
C VAL A 19 -1.91 8.48 6.59
N ARG A 20 -2.38 8.56 7.84
CA ARG A 20 -2.99 7.42 8.55
C ARG A 20 -4.36 7.07 7.98
N GLU A 21 -5.18 8.07 7.70
CA GLU A 21 -6.49 7.92 7.11
C GLU A 21 -6.36 7.39 5.68
N LEU A 22 -5.42 7.93 4.92
CA LEU A 22 -5.14 7.50 3.56
C LEU A 22 -4.65 6.04 3.51
N ALA A 23 -3.72 5.66 4.39
CA ALA A 23 -3.26 4.27 4.49
C ALA A 23 -4.41 3.31 4.84
N ARG A 24 -5.35 3.71 5.72
CA ARG A 24 -6.53 2.89 6.01
C ARG A 24 -7.47 2.76 4.82
N GLU A 25 -7.71 3.84 4.06
CA GLU A 25 -8.54 3.80 2.85
C GLU A 25 -7.89 2.87 1.80
N LEU A 26 -6.60 3.03 1.53
CA LEU A 26 -5.83 2.17 0.61
C LEU A 26 -5.83 0.70 1.06
N GLY A 27 -5.70 0.44 2.36
CA GLY A 27 -5.80 -0.91 2.93
C GLY A 27 -7.19 -1.51 2.76
N SER A 28 -8.25 -0.72 2.96
CA SER A 28 -9.64 -1.18 2.76
C SER A 28 -9.97 -1.50 1.30
N LEU A 29 -9.25 -0.89 0.35
CA LEU A 29 -9.33 -1.18 -1.08
C LEU A 29 -8.47 -2.41 -1.48
N GLY A 30 -7.73 -3.01 -0.55
CA GLY A 30 -6.87 -4.17 -0.82
C GLY A 30 -5.55 -3.83 -1.52
N LEU A 31 -5.16 -2.56 -1.57
CA LEU A 31 -3.94 -2.12 -2.27
C LEU A 31 -2.65 -2.43 -1.49
N LEU A 32 -2.75 -2.53 -0.16
CA LEU A 32 -1.61 -2.86 0.70
C LEU A 32 -1.38 -4.38 0.69
N GLY A 33 -0.22 -4.82 0.21
CA GLY A 33 0.08 -6.24 0.05
C GLY A 33 -0.76 -6.93 -1.02
N MET A 34 -1.26 -6.19 -2.02
CA MET A 34 -2.22 -6.64 -3.03
C MET A 34 -1.86 -7.99 -3.69
N HIS A 35 -0.57 -8.20 -3.98
CA HIS A 35 -0.03 -9.39 -4.64
C HIS A 35 0.37 -10.53 -3.68
N LEU A 36 0.10 -10.39 -2.38
CA LEU A 36 0.42 -11.41 -1.37
C LEU A 36 -0.79 -12.31 -1.14
N GLU A 37 -0.55 -13.60 -0.96
CA GLU A 37 -1.60 -14.59 -0.71
C GLU A 37 -1.78 -14.90 0.79
N GLY A 38 -3.03 -15.08 1.20
CA GLY A 38 -3.40 -15.43 2.57
C GLY A 38 -3.33 -14.25 3.55
N TYR A 39 -3.54 -14.53 4.84
CA TYR A 39 -3.43 -13.55 5.94
C TYR A 39 -4.28 -12.27 5.79
N GLY A 40 -5.34 -12.30 4.99
CA GLY A 40 -6.19 -11.14 4.70
C GLY A 40 -5.70 -10.25 3.56
N CYS A 41 -4.61 -10.62 2.88
CA CYS A 41 -4.13 -9.94 1.67
C CYS A 41 -5.00 -10.29 0.45
N ALA A 42 -5.00 -9.43 -0.56
CA ALA A 42 -5.91 -9.56 -1.71
C ALA A 42 -5.59 -10.73 -2.65
N GLY A 43 -4.35 -11.23 -2.69
CA GLY A 43 -3.95 -12.39 -3.49
C GLY A 43 -4.06 -12.17 -5.00
N THR A 44 -3.87 -10.95 -5.49
CA THR A 44 -3.96 -10.64 -6.92
C THR A 44 -2.65 -10.98 -7.65
N SER A 45 -2.70 -10.96 -8.97
CA SER A 45 -1.49 -11.13 -9.79
C SER A 45 -0.54 -9.93 -9.67
N ALA A 46 0.73 -10.18 -9.98
CA ALA A 46 1.73 -9.12 -10.11
C ALA A 46 1.41 -8.11 -11.21
N VAL A 47 0.67 -8.53 -12.25
CA VAL A 47 0.23 -7.64 -13.34
C VAL A 47 -0.82 -6.65 -12.85
N GLU A 48 -1.83 -7.13 -12.12
CA GLU A 48 -2.86 -6.26 -11.53
C GLU A 48 -2.25 -5.28 -10.52
N TYR A 49 -1.30 -5.74 -9.71
CA TYR A 49 -0.54 -4.86 -8.81
C TYR A 49 0.28 -3.81 -9.56
N GLY A 50 0.93 -4.19 -10.67
CA GLY A 50 1.65 -3.26 -11.53
C GLY A 50 0.76 -2.19 -12.14
N LEU A 51 -0.45 -2.56 -12.58
CA LEU A 51 -1.45 -1.62 -13.09
C LEU A 51 -1.94 -0.68 -11.99
N ALA A 52 -2.21 -1.17 -10.78
CA ALA A 52 -2.58 -0.32 -9.65
C ALA A 52 -1.46 0.69 -9.31
N CYS A 53 -0.20 0.26 -9.36
CA CYS A 53 0.93 1.17 -9.19
C CYS A 53 0.99 2.24 -10.29
N LEU A 54 0.71 1.88 -11.54
CA LEU A 54 0.70 2.83 -12.67
C LEU A 54 -0.36 3.93 -12.47
N GLU A 55 -1.57 3.56 -12.06
CA GLU A 55 -2.65 4.52 -11.80
C GLU A 55 -2.34 5.44 -10.61
N LEU A 56 -1.75 4.90 -9.55
CA LEU A 56 -1.30 5.71 -8.41
C LEU A 56 -0.18 6.67 -8.81
N GLU A 57 0.78 6.21 -9.61
CA GLU A 57 1.90 7.03 -10.10
C GLU A 57 1.42 8.20 -10.97
N ALA A 58 0.36 7.99 -11.76
CA ALA A 58 -0.25 9.04 -12.57
C ALA A 58 -0.83 10.19 -11.73
N THR A 59 -1.18 9.92 -10.47
CA THR A 59 -1.66 10.92 -9.51
C THR A 59 -0.51 11.51 -8.70
N ASP A 60 0.25 10.66 -8.00
CA ASP A 60 1.39 11.07 -7.19
C ASP A 60 2.34 9.89 -6.91
N SER A 61 3.63 10.09 -7.20
CA SER A 61 4.68 9.09 -6.97
C SER A 61 4.92 8.77 -5.49
N GLY A 62 4.63 9.72 -4.59
CA GLY A 62 4.73 9.52 -3.14
C GLY A 62 3.66 8.54 -2.64
N LEU A 63 2.42 8.67 -3.11
CA LEU A 63 1.32 7.76 -2.81
C LEU A 63 1.58 6.35 -3.33
N ARG A 64 2.05 6.22 -4.58
CA ARG A 64 2.47 4.92 -5.11
C ARG A 64 3.59 4.33 -4.26
N SER A 65 4.56 5.13 -3.85
CA SER A 65 5.67 4.67 -3.00
C SER A 65 5.21 4.21 -1.62
N LEU A 66 4.21 4.87 -1.02
CA LEU A 66 3.58 4.42 0.23
C LEU A 66 3.00 2.99 0.08
N VAL A 67 2.20 2.76 -0.97
CA VAL A 67 1.61 1.45 -1.27
C VAL A 67 2.70 0.41 -1.53
N SER A 68 3.71 0.77 -2.33
CA SER A 68 4.78 -0.15 -2.71
C SER A 68 5.70 -0.52 -1.55
N VAL A 69 6.07 0.43 -0.69
CA VAL A 69 6.93 0.14 0.47
C VAL A 69 6.16 -0.69 1.50
N GLN A 70 4.89 -0.36 1.76
CA GLN A 70 4.08 -1.15 2.69
C GLN A 70 3.89 -2.59 2.17
N GLY A 71 3.45 -2.75 0.92
CA GLY A 71 3.16 -4.07 0.35
C GLY A 71 4.40 -4.87 -0.06
N SER A 72 5.21 -4.34 -0.97
CA SER A 72 6.32 -5.06 -1.59
C SER A 72 7.60 -5.10 -0.76
N LEU A 73 7.74 -4.26 0.28
CA LEU A 73 8.92 -4.27 1.15
C LEU A 73 8.57 -4.78 2.55
N ALA A 74 7.74 -4.06 3.30
CA ALA A 74 7.47 -4.38 4.71
C ALA A 74 6.64 -5.66 4.88
N MET A 75 5.46 -5.72 4.26
CA MET A 75 4.59 -6.91 4.32
C MET A 75 5.25 -8.11 3.62
N TYR A 76 5.85 -7.90 2.44
CA TYR A 76 6.55 -8.96 1.72
C TYR A 76 7.69 -9.58 2.54
N ALA A 77 8.48 -8.79 3.27
CA ALA A 77 9.56 -9.33 4.09
C ALA A 77 9.02 -10.31 5.17
N ILE A 78 7.91 -9.95 5.82
CA ILE A 78 7.25 -10.81 6.82
C ILE A 78 6.61 -12.02 6.14
N HIS A 79 5.88 -11.82 5.04
CA HIS A 79 5.21 -12.89 4.30
C HIS A 79 6.19 -13.94 3.80
N ARG A 80 7.33 -13.51 3.25
CA ARG A 80 8.33 -14.37 2.63
C ARG A 80 9.25 -15.02 3.64
N PHE A 81 9.71 -14.28 4.65
CA PHE A 81 10.81 -14.70 5.53
C PHE A 81 10.42 -14.87 7.00
N GLY A 82 9.24 -14.40 7.40
CA GLY A 82 8.76 -14.54 8.78
C GLY A 82 8.37 -15.98 9.12
N SER A 83 8.35 -16.30 10.42
CA SER A 83 7.74 -17.52 10.92
C SER A 83 6.22 -17.47 10.76
N GLU A 84 5.54 -18.62 10.85
CA GLU A 84 4.07 -18.66 10.77
C GLU A 84 3.40 -17.86 11.89
N GLU A 85 4.00 -17.83 13.08
CA GLU A 85 3.56 -17.01 14.20
C GLU A 85 3.67 -15.51 13.87
N GLN A 86 4.79 -15.09 13.27
CA GLN A 86 4.99 -13.70 12.85
C GLN A 86 3.98 -13.30 11.76
N LYS A 87 3.77 -14.15 10.75
CA LYS A 87 2.82 -13.88 9.67
C LYS A 87 1.40 -13.71 10.22
N ARG A 88 0.94 -14.64 11.07
CA ARG A 88 -0.40 -14.59 11.68
C ARG A 88 -0.60 -13.40 12.61
N GLN A 89 0.45 -12.98 13.30
CA GLN A 89 0.39 -11.85 14.22
C GLN A 89 0.36 -10.50 13.50
N TRP A 90 1.21 -10.33 12.48
CA TRP A 90 1.49 -9.01 11.90
C TRP A 90 0.70 -8.73 10.63
N LEU A 91 0.67 -9.67 9.67
CA LEU A 91 0.10 -9.40 8.35
C LEU A 91 -1.40 -9.00 8.38
N PRO A 92 -2.28 -9.63 9.18
CA PRO A 92 -3.70 -9.23 9.21
C PRO A 92 -3.95 -7.84 9.80
N ARG A 93 -2.96 -7.23 10.45
CA ARG A 93 -3.06 -5.91 11.12
C ARG A 93 -2.38 -4.80 10.32
N MET A 94 -1.58 -5.16 9.31
CA MET A 94 -0.84 -4.26 8.43
C MET A 94 -1.68 -3.86 7.22
#